data_AF-A0A9N8YWI6-F1
#
_entry.id   AF-A0A9N8YWI6-F1
#
_cell.length_a   1.000
_cell.length_b   1.000
_cell.length_c   1.000
_cell.angle_alpha   90.00
_cell.angle_beta   90.00
_cell.angle_gamma   90.00
#
_symmetry.space_group_name_H-M   'P 1'
#
loop_
_entity.id
_entity.type
_entity.pdbx_description
1 polymer ?
#
loop_
_entity_poly.entity_id
_entity_poly.type
_entity_poly.pdbx_seq_one_letter_code
_entity_poly.pdbx_strand_id
1 'polypeptide(L)'
;MLYISSVQSKRDRIQMLLSKYIEDIITINKDHNTQFYKKVVWKLGNKLINTFQLSNQETHELFKDSKEINKVEFSLIATCYTKGIKKLNSIYNQEILKTEKKISKAKEVVM
;
A
#
# COMPACT_ATOMS: atom_id res chain seq x y z
N MET A 1 -25.68 -4.91 -8.82
CA MET A 1 -24.87 -3.68 -9.03
C MET A 1 -24.43 -3.03 -7.70
N LEU A 2 -23.96 -3.82 -6.72
CA LEU A 2 -23.62 -3.32 -5.36
C LEU A 2 -22.15 -3.59 -4.95
N TYR A 3 -21.46 -4.50 -5.65
CA TYR A 3 -20.09 -4.89 -5.31
C TYR A 3 -19.05 -3.85 -5.78
N ILE A 4 -19.26 -3.28 -6.97
CA ILE A 4 -18.35 -2.29 -7.57
C ILE A 4 -18.36 -0.98 -6.76
N SER A 5 -19.53 -0.53 -6.31
CA SER A 5 -19.66 0.67 -5.46
C SER A 5 -19.00 0.50 -4.08
N SER A 6 -19.11 -0.70 -3.49
CA SER A 6 -18.48 -1.02 -2.20
C SER A 6 -16.94 -1.06 -2.30
N VAL A 7 -16.39 -1.66 -3.35
CA VAL A 7 -14.94 -1.68 -3.60
C VAL A 7 -14.41 -0.27 -3.87
N GLN A 8 -15.13 0.53 -4.66
CA GLN A 8 -14.74 1.91 -4.96
C GLN A 8 -14.77 2.78 -3.69
N SER A 9 -15.82 2.69 -2.87
CA SER A 9 -15.92 3.41 -1.60
C SER A 9 -14.80 3.03 -0.62
N LYS A 10 -14.42 1.75 -0.51
CA LYS A 10 -13.27 1.32 0.30
C LYS A 10 -11.96 1.88 -0.22
N ARG A 11 -11.77 1.87 -1.55
CA ARG A 11 -10.59 2.46 -2.19
C ARG A 11 -10.50 3.96 -1.91
N ASP A 12 -11.60 4.69 -2.08
CA ASP A 12 -11.66 6.13 -1.85
C ASP A 12 -11.41 6.46 -0.37
N ARG A 13 -11.95 5.64 0.56
CA ARG A 13 -11.66 5.74 1.99
C ARG A 13 -10.18 5.49 2.31
N ILE A 14 -9.56 4.48 1.72
CA ILE A 14 -8.12 4.21 1.90
C ILE A 14 -7.29 5.37 1.32
N GLN A 15 -7.65 5.87 0.15
CA GLN A 15 -6.98 7.00 -0.48
C GLN A 15 -7.10 8.27 0.36
N MET A 16 -8.28 8.54 0.93
CA MET A 16 -8.50 9.64 1.86
C MET A 16 -7.67 9.47 3.14
N LEU A 17 -7.65 8.26 3.73
CA LEU A 17 -6.86 7.97 4.93
C LEU A 17 -5.35 8.09 4.68
N LEU A 18 -4.86 7.65 3.52
CA LEU A 18 -3.47 7.83 3.13
C LEU A 18 -3.15 9.30 2.88
N SER A 19 -4.02 10.03 2.19
CA SER A 19 -3.85 11.46 1.95
C SER A 19 -3.83 12.23 3.27
N LYS A 20 -4.77 11.93 4.16
CA LYS A 20 -4.83 12.50 5.52
C LYS A 20 -3.61 12.14 6.36
N TYR A 21 -3.18 10.88 6.36
CA TYR A 21 -1.98 10.46 7.09
C TYR A 21 -0.73 11.21 6.58
N ILE A 22 -0.63 11.38 5.27
CA ILE A 22 0.46 12.13 4.64
C ILE A 22 0.35 13.62 4.96
N GLU A 23 -0.84 14.22 4.85
CA GLU A 23 -1.13 15.63 5.15
C GLU A 23 -0.94 15.97 6.62
N ASP A 24 -1.38 15.13 7.56
CA ASP A 24 -1.18 15.33 9.01
C ASP A 24 0.32 15.36 9.32
N ILE A 25 1.10 14.49 8.67
CA ILE A 25 2.56 14.48 8.81
C ILE A 25 3.19 15.73 8.17
N ILE A 26 2.70 16.19 7.01
CA ILE A 26 3.15 17.44 6.35
C ILE A 26 2.81 18.66 7.20
N THR A 27 1.61 18.71 7.78
CA THR A 27 1.12 19.87 8.55
C THR A 27 1.92 20.07 9.84
N ILE A 28 2.45 18.99 10.43
CA ILE A 28 3.37 19.02 11.57
C ILE A 28 4.75 19.60 11.19
N ASN A 29 5.17 19.51 9.92
CA ASN A 29 6.46 20.01 9.43
C ASN A 29 6.26 20.98 8.26
N LYS A 30 5.96 22.24 8.61
CA LYS A 30 5.63 23.33 7.67
C LYS A 30 6.77 23.79 6.73
N ASP A 31 7.93 23.15 6.74
CA ASP A 31 9.06 23.49 5.86
C ASP A 31 9.39 22.38 4.86
N HIS A 32 9.28 22.74 3.57
CA HIS A 32 9.79 22.05 2.38
C HIS A 32 9.12 20.75 1.90
N ASN A 33 8.41 20.87 0.77
CA ASN A 33 8.75 20.34 -0.56
C ASN A 33 9.31 18.90 -0.67
N THR A 34 8.72 18.08 -1.56
CA THR A 34 9.19 16.80 -2.19
C THR A 34 10.12 15.83 -1.41
N GLN A 35 11.24 16.29 -0.85
CA GLN A 35 12.07 15.52 0.10
C GLN A 35 11.27 15.06 1.32
N PHE A 36 10.34 15.86 1.82
CA PHE A 36 9.48 15.46 2.92
C PHE A 36 8.59 14.27 2.56
N TYR A 37 7.90 14.33 1.42
CA TYR A 37 7.11 13.22 0.89
C TYR A 37 7.94 11.94 0.77
N LYS A 38 9.17 12.04 0.26
CA LYS A 38 10.09 10.91 0.21
C LYS A 38 10.36 10.33 1.59
N LYS A 39 10.63 11.17 2.61
CA LYS A 39 10.83 10.73 4.01
C LYS A 39 9.60 10.05 4.60
N VAL A 40 8.40 10.57 4.36
CA VAL A 40 7.15 9.99 4.87
C VAL A 40 6.87 8.63 4.25
N VAL A 41 6.94 8.54 2.92
CA VAL A 41 6.75 7.28 2.20
C VAL A 41 7.82 6.26 2.60
N TRP A 42 9.08 6.71 2.79
CA TRP A 42 10.15 5.87 3.30
C TRP A 42 9.87 5.33 4.71
N LYS A 43 9.43 6.20 5.63
CA LYS A 43 9.05 5.82 6.99
C LYS A 43 7.90 4.82 7.00
N LEU A 44 6.90 5.03 6.15
CA LEU A 44 5.79 4.10 5.97
C LEU A 44 6.27 2.75 5.44
N GLY A 45 7.12 2.74 4.41
CA GLY A 45 7.72 1.52 3.86
C GLY A 45 8.47 0.73 4.92
N ASN A 46 9.34 1.39 5.70
CA ASN A 46 10.07 0.74 6.79
C ASN A 46 9.15 0.20 7.87
N LYS A 47 8.09 0.94 8.24
CA LYS A 47 7.11 0.45 9.21
C LYS A 47 6.41 -0.81 8.72
N LEU A 48 6.00 -0.84 7.45
CA LEU A 48 5.39 -2.02 6.83
C LEU A 48 6.36 -3.22 6.78
N ILE A 49 7.61 -2.99 6.36
CA ILE A 49 8.64 -4.03 6.32
C ILE A 49 8.85 -4.63 7.71
N ASN A 50 9.06 -3.80 8.72
CA ASN A 50 9.24 -4.26 10.10
C ASN A 50 8.03 -5.07 10.57
N THR A 51 6.82 -4.62 10.29
CA THR A 51 5.61 -5.33 10.70
C THR A 51 5.43 -6.68 10.02
N PHE A 52 5.65 -6.77 8.70
CA PHE A 52 5.37 -7.97 7.92
C PHE A 52 6.57 -8.91 7.74
N GLN A 53 7.77 -8.55 8.21
CA GLN A 53 8.93 -9.44 8.21
C GLN A 53 9.23 -10.06 9.58
N LEU A 54 8.52 -9.63 10.63
CA LEU A 54 8.62 -10.28 11.95
C LEU A 54 8.04 -11.70 11.92
N SER A 55 8.61 -12.57 12.74
CA SER A 55 8.19 -13.97 12.87
C SER A 55 6.77 -14.11 13.46
N ASN A 56 6.34 -13.13 14.26
CA ASN A 56 5.04 -13.12 14.93
C ASN A 56 4.27 -11.82 14.61
N GLN A 57 3.89 -11.68 13.34
CA GLN A 57 3.27 -10.48 12.79
C GLN A 57 1.97 -10.09 13.51
N GLU A 58 1.18 -11.08 13.95
CA GLU A 58 -0.09 -10.88 14.68
C GLU A 58 0.10 -10.16 16.02
N THR A 59 1.29 -10.25 16.63
CA THR A 59 1.61 -9.59 17.91
C THR A 59 2.14 -8.17 17.77
N HIS A 60 2.35 -7.70 16.54
CA HIS A 60 2.86 -6.36 16.30
C HIS A 60 1.86 -5.28 16.76
N GLU A 61 2.37 -4.16 17.28
CA GLU A 61 1.58 -3.02 17.79
C GLU A 61 0.50 -2.53 16.81
N LEU A 62 0.73 -2.70 15.51
CA LEU A 62 -0.21 -2.27 14.47
C LEU A 62 -1.50 -3.10 14.43
N PHE A 63 -1.47 -4.34 14.91
CA PHE A 63 -2.60 -5.27 14.83
C PHE A 63 -3.14 -5.65 16.20
N LYS A 64 -2.30 -5.56 17.24
CA LYS A 64 -2.62 -6.00 18.60
C LYS A 64 -3.91 -5.40 19.19
N ASP A 65 -4.23 -4.15 18.85
CA ASP A 65 -5.38 -3.43 19.42
C ASP A 65 -6.57 -3.32 18.45
N SER A 66 -6.49 -3.98 17.28
CA SER A 66 -7.56 -3.88 16.28
C SER A 66 -8.65 -4.91 16.51
N LYS A 67 -9.84 -4.45 16.90
CA LYS A 67 -11.04 -5.29 17.03
C LYS A 67 -11.55 -5.85 15.70
N GLU A 68 -11.10 -5.28 14.58
CA GLU A 68 -11.52 -5.63 13.22
C GLU A 68 -10.60 -6.66 12.55
N ILE A 69 -9.47 -7.01 13.18
CA ILE A 69 -8.47 -7.91 12.62
C ILE A 69 -8.50 -9.23 13.40
N ASN A 70 -9.23 -10.22 12.88
CA ASN A 70 -9.09 -11.62 13.29
C ASN A 70 -8.13 -12.35 12.32
N LYS A 71 -7.89 -13.65 12.54
CA LYS A 71 -6.95 -14.44 11.74
C LYS A 71 -7.26 -14.43 10.24
N VAL A 72 -8.54 -14.36 9.85
CA VAL A 72 -8.97 -14.32 8.45
C VAL A 72 -8.62 -12.99 7.81
N GLU A 73 -8.95 -11.85 8.43
CA GLU A 73 -8.59 -10.55 7.87
C GLU A 73 -7.08 -10.34 7.89
N PHE A 74 -6.38 -10.85 8.91
CA PHE A 74 -4.93 -10.85 8.93
C PHE A 74 -4.34 -11.57 7.72
N SER A 75 -4.83 -12.78 7.41
CA SER A 75 -4.40 -13.53 6.22
C SER A 75 -4.68 -12.78 4.92
N LEU A 76 -5.81 -12.08 4.81
CA LEU A 76 -6.13 -11.22 3.66
C LEU A 76 -5.15 -10.04 3.55
N ILE A 77 -4.82 -9.41 4.68
CA ILE A 77 -3.85 -8.30 4.73
C ILE A 77 -2.45 -8.80 4.32
N ALA A 78 -1.99 -9.93 4.85
CA ALA A 78 -0.70 -10.54 4.49
C ALA A 78 -0.63 -10.93 3.00
N THR A 79 -1.74 -11.45 2.46
CA THR A 79 -1.86 -11.73 1.02
C THR A 79 -1.77 -10.46 0.19
N CYS A 80 -2.46 -9.38 0.60
CA CYS A 80 -2.39 -8.08 -0.03
C CYS A 80 -0.98 -7.48 0.00
N TYR A 81 -0.29 -7.58 1.15
CA TYR A 81 1.10 -7.14 1.28
C TYR A 81 2.02 -7.88 0.30
N THR A 82 1.93 -9.21 0.25
CA THR A 82 2.73 -10.04 -0.64
C THR A 82 2.47 -9.71 -2.11
N LYS A 83 1.21 -9.52 -2.50
CA LYS A 83 0.83 -9.07 -3.86
C LYS A 83 1.36 -7.67 -4.17
N GLY A 84 1.31 -6.76 -3.20
CA GLY A 84 1.84 -5.41 -3.29
C GLY A 84 3.34 -5.39 -3.57
N ILE A 85 4.11 -6.16 -2.81
CA ILE A 85 5.57 -6.32 -3.01
C ILE A 85 5.88 -6.83 -4.42
N LYS A 86 5.20 -7.90 -4.86
CA LYS A 86 5.39 -8.44 -6.22
C LYS A 86 5.11 -7.39 -7.29
N LYS A 87 4.03 -6.61 -7.12
CA LYS A 87 3.68 -5.54 -8.06
C LYS A 87 4.72 -4.42 -8.07
N LEU A 88 5.19 -3.97 -6.91
CA LEU A 88 6.22 -2.94 -6.81
C LEU A 88 7.54 -3.39 -7.45
N ASN A 89 7.96 -4.64 -7.21
CA ASN A 89 9.15 -5.20 -7.83
C ASN A 89 9.01 -5.26 -9.36
N SER A 90 7.86 -5.66 -9.89
CA SER A 90 7.63 -5.65 -11.33
C SER A 90 7.66 -4.23 -11.91
N ILE A 91 7.05 -3.23 -11.25
CA ILE A 91 7.16 -1.83 -11.67
C ILE A 91 8.61 -1.37 -11.67
N TYR A 92 9.38 -1.69 -10.63
CA TYR A 92 10.80 -1.36 -10.55
C TYR A 92 11.61 -1.99 -11.69
N ASN A 93 11.40 -3.28 -11.96
CA ASN A 93 12.07 -4.00 -13.04
C ASN A 93 11.69 -3.45 -14.43
N GLN A 94 10.43 -3.05 -14.63
CA GLN A 94 9.94 -2.50 -15.90
C GLN A 94 10.41 -1.06 -16.13
N GLU A 95 10.25 -0.19 -15.13
CA GLU A 95 10.40 1.26 -15.32
C GLU A 95 11.80 1.77 -14.98
N ILE A 96 12.49 1.13 -14.04
CA ILE A 96 13.82 1.56 -13.59
C ILE A 96 14.91 0.70 -14.22
N LEU A 97 14.89 -0.61 -13.99
CA LEU A 97 15.92 -1.50 -14.53
C LEU A 97 15.74 -1.80 -16.03
N LYS A 98 14.51 -1.63 -16.55
CA LYS A 98 14.12 -1.97 -17.93
C LYS A 98 14.43 -3.43 -18.30
N THR A 99 14.46 -4.32 -17.31
CA THR A 99 14.73 -5.75 -17.46
C THR A 99 13.46 -6.56 -17.76
N GLU A 100 12.29 -6.03 -17.42
CA GLU A 100 10.98 -6.60 -17.73
C GLU A 100 10.23 -5.76 -18.76
N LYS A 101 9.49 -6.40 -19.69
CA LYS A 101 8.59 -5.67 -20.60
C LYS A 101 7.37 -5.17 -19.84
N LYS A 102 7.02 -3.90 -20.05
CA LYS A 102 5.77 -3.32 -19.55
C LYS A 102 4.59 -4.03 -20.22
N ILE A 103 3.83 -4.80 -19.43
CA ILE A 103 2.58 -5.38 -19.93
C ILE A 103 1.57 -4.24 -19.99
N SER A 104 1.53 -3.51 -21.11
CA SER A 104 0.38 -2.67 -21.41
C SER A 104 -0.80 -3.62 -21.64
N LYS A 105 -1.83 -3.55 -20.79
CA LYS A 105 -3.16 -4.05 -21.16
C LYS A 105 -3.69 -3.17 -22.29
N ALA A 106 -3.13 -3.31 -23.49
CA ALA A 106 -3.80 -2.88 -24.70
C ALA A 106 -5.08 -3.70 -24.75
N LYS A 107 -6.22 -3.02 -24.77
CA LYS A 107 -7.52 -3.65 -25.00
C LYS A 107 -7.39 -4.50 -26.26
N GLU A 108 -7.64 -5.80 -26.18
CA GLU A 108 -8.10 -6.56 -27.33
C GLU A 108 -9.40 -5.87 -27.80
N VAL A 109 -9.26 -4.92 -28.71
CA VAL A 109 -10.33 -4.57 -29.64
C VAL A 109 -10.24 -5.66 -30.69
N VAL A 110 -10.93 -6.77 -30.41
CA VAL A 110 -11.22 -7.79 -31.41
C VAL A 110 -12.11 -7.10 -32.46
N MET A 111 -11.60 -7.01 -33.70
CA MET A 111 -12.40 -6.74 -34.90
C MET A 111 -13.24 -7.96 -35.24
#